data_AF-A0A4R0H3P1-F1
#
_entry.id   AF-A0A4R0H3P1-F1
#
_cell.length_a   1.000
_cell.length_b   1.000
_cell.length_c   1.000
_cell.angle_alpha   90.00
_cell.angle_beta   90.00
_cell.angle_gamma   90.00
#
_symmetry.space_group_name_H-M   'P 1'
#
loop_
_entity.id
_entity.type
_entity.pdbx_description
1 polymer ?
#
loop_
_entity_poly.entity_id
_entity_poly.type
_entity_poly.pdbx_seq_one_letter_code
_entity_poly.pdbx_strand_id
1 'polypeptide(L)'
;MNEACSRPRCLPSPTSCSPSPHRSSSQPQSSSPKPPPPHKLPAATSGRSRVVVVLPLIWPDCSNVRDLGGLPTTVGELKPGRLIRSDNLDQLTLAGHAAVEAAEITRFVDLRSAWECETWPSPYADDARWRNVPLWDPADPDVSDLGLFEQYVVLVDDYGARIASAMIAIADAPPGCVVVNCHAGKDRTGVVIALTLDLAGVPQALIATDYASSESTILRLLSHVQQRYGGTREYLLKSGATTEELNALTSRLAG
;
A
#
# COMPACT_ATOMS: atom_id res chain seq x y z
N MET A 1 58.22 27.61 0.24
CA MET A 1 57.60 28.29 -0.92
C MET A 1 56.19 28.72 -0.51
N ASN A 2 55.89 30.00 -0.70
CA ASN A 2 54.61 30.71 -0.60
C ASN A 2 53.73 30.52 0.66
N GLU A 3 53.86 31.51 1.54
CA GLU A 3 52.74 32.04 2.34
C GLU A 3 51.63 32.63 1.45
N ALA A 4 50.40 32.71 1.98
CA ALA A 4 49.42 33.71 1.56
C ALA A 4 48.32 33.90 2.64
N CYS A 5 48.53 34.82 3.57
CA CYS A 5 47.47 35.30 4.46
C CYS A 5 47.51 36.84 4.52
N SER A 6 46.55 37.51 3.87
CA SER A 6 46.30 38.95 4.03
C SER A 6 44.92 39.35 3.49
N ARG A 7 44.11 39.97 4.35
CA ARG A 7 43.00 40.89 4.00
C ARG A 7 43.52 42.34 4.20
N PRO A 8 42.73 43.44 4.10
CA PRO A 8 41.39 43.69 3.53
C PRO A 8 41.34 44.91 2.56
N ARG A 9 40.17 45.27 1.99
CA ARG A 9 39.56 46.64 2.08
C ARG A 9 38.24 46.84 1.29
N CYS A 10 37.32 47.55 1.97
CA CYS A 10 36.33 48.57 1.56
C CYS A 10 35.48 48.52 0.27
N LEU A 11 34.20 48.84 0.46
CA LEU A 11 33.16 49.25 -0.50
C LEU A 11 33.46 50.64 -1.15
N PRO A 12 32.79 51.03 -2.25
CA PRO A 12 31.48 51.70 -2.14
C PRO A 12 30.42 51.31 -3.21
N SER A 13 29.14 51.57 -2.90
CA SER A 13 28.00 51.56 -3.84
C SER A 13 27.77 52.93 -4.46
N PRO A 14 27.18 53.00 -5.68
CA PRO A 14 25.84 53.59 -5.89
C PRO A 14 25.05 52.85 -7.03
N THR A 15 23.89 53.25 -7.59
CA THR A 15 23.02 54.44 -7.47
C THR A 15 21.53 54.11 -7.79
N SER A 16 20.59 54.79 -7.14
CA SER A 16 19.27 55.28 -7.61
C SER A 16 18.38 54.53 -8.64
N CYS A 17 17.10 54.37 -8.27
CA CYS A 17 15.95 54.60 -9.16
C CYS A 17 14.89 55.45 -8.44
N SER A 18 14.38 56.50 -9.09
CA SER A 18 13.42 57.48 -8.55
C SER A 18 11.99 57.22 -9.05
N PRO A 19 10.93 57.68 -8.36
CA PRO A 19 9.54 57.36 -8.69
C PRO A 19 8.92 58.32 -9.72
N SER A 20 7.92 57.82 -10.46
CA SER A 20 7.05 58.63 -11.34
C SER A 20 5.64 58.83 -10.73
N PRO A 21 4.94 59.94 -11.04
CA PRO A 21 3.84 60.43 -10.21
C PRO A 21 2.42 60.06 -10.69
N HIS A 22 1.45 60.35 -9.80
CA HIS A 22 0.01 60.16 -9.97
C HIS A 22 -0.60 60.77 -11.24
N ARG A 23 -1.68 60.13 -11.73
CA ARG A 23 -2.79 60.86 -12.35
C ARG A 23 -4.13 60.25 -11.94
N SER A 24 -5.03 61.11 -11.45
CA SER A 24 -6.40 60.76 -11.10
C SER A 24 -7.33 60.93 -12.31
N SER A 25 -8.30 60.04 -12.46
CA SER A 25 -9.49 60.26 -13.30
C SER A 25 -10.68 59.52 -12.72
N SER A 26 -11.70 60.26 -12.31
CA SER A 26 -12.99 59.77 -11.83
C SER A 26 -13.93 59.46 -12.99
N GLN A 27 -14.66 58.35 -12.94
CA GLN A 27 -15.96 58.14 -13.61
C GLN A 27 -16.66 56.85 -13.11
N PRO A 28 -17.94 56.57 -13.43
CA PRO A 28 -19.00 56.55 -12.41
C PRO A 28 -19.45 55.15 -11.98
N GLN A 29 -20.26 55.11 -10.91
CA GLN A 29 -20.88 53.87 -10.42
C GLN A 29 -21.85 53.28 -11.46
N SER A 30 -21.56 52.07 -11.93
CA SER A 30 -22.51 51.22 -12.66
C SER A 30 -23.23 50.28 -11.68
N SER A 31 -24.56 50.33 -11.67
CA SER A 31 -25.38 49.43 -10.86
C SER A 31 -25.57 48.09 -11.58
N SER A 32 -24.79 47.07 -11.19
CA SER A 32 -24.96 45.69 -11.66
C SER A 32 -26.36 45.14 -11.31
N PRO A 33 -27.03 44.41 -12.22
CA PRO A 33 -28.34 43.82 -11.94
C PRO A 33 -28.26 42.69 -10.89
N LYS A 34 -29.31 42.59 -10.08
CA LYS A 34 -29.44 41.60 -8.99
C LYS A 34 -29.53 40.17 -9.56
N PRO A 35 -28.82 39.17 -8.99
CA PRO A 35 -28.90 37.80 -9.48
C PRO A 35 -30.30 37.19 -9.28
N PRO A 36 -30.71 36.22 -10.14
CA PRO A 36 -31.98 35.50 -10.00
C PRO A 36 -32.00 34.65 -8.72
N PRO A 37 -33.18 34.32 -8.18
CA PRO A 37 -33.30 33.46 -7.01
C PRO A 37 -32.79 32.03 -7.31
N PRO A 38 -32.19 31.33 -6.34
CA PRO A 38 -31.66 30.00 -6.56
C PRO A 38 -32.78 29.00 -6.89
N HIS A 39 -32.57 28.18 -7.92
CA HIS A 39 -33.43 27.06 -8.22
C HIS A 39 -33.45 26.08 -7.04
N LYS A 40 -34.65 25.70 -6.58
CA LYS A 40 -34.80 24.66 -5.55
C LYS A 40 -34.37 23.32 -6.14
N LEU A 41 -33.24 22.80 -5.66
CA LEU A 41 -32.88 21.40 -5.84
C LEU A 41 -33.97 20.52 -5.19
N PRO A 42 -34.35 19.39 -5.82
CA PRO A 42 -35.28 18.45 -5.19
C PRO A 42 -34.66 17.87 -3.92
N ALA A 43 -35.50 17.59 -2.91
CA ALA A 43 -35.03 17.09 -1.62
C ALA A 43 -34.33 15.73 -1.79
N ALA A 44 -33.05 15.68 -1.46
CA ALA A 44 -32.31 14.42 -1.40
C ALA A 44 -32.91 13.53 -0.29
N THR A 45 -33.39 12.35 -0.68
CA THR A 45 -33.83 11.32 0.28
C THR A 45 -32.67 10.95 1.18
N SER A 46 -32.77 11.27 2.47
CA SER A 46 -31.73 11.04 3.47
C SER A 46 -31.66 9.57 3.88
N GLY A 47 -31.16 8.73 2.96
CA GLY A 47 -30.56 7.45 3.33
C GLY A 47 -29.44 7.73 4.33
N ARG A 48 -29.64 7.39 5.60
CA ARG A 48 -28.59 7.45 6.61
C ARG A 48 -27.52 6.42 6.24
N SER A 49 -26.53 6.84 5.46
CA SER A 49 -25.32 6.04 5.25
C SER A 49 -24.74 5.75 6.62
N ARG A 50 -24.70 4.47 6.97
CA ARG A 50 -24.32 4.01 8.30
C ARG A 50 -22.80 4.14 8.36
N VAL A 51 -22.30 5.22 8.97
CA VAL A 51 -20.87 5.43 9.17
C VAL A 51 -20.34 4.28 10.01
N VAL A 52 -19.72 3.29 9.34
CA VAL A 52 -18.99 2.23 10.01
C VAL A 52 -17.70 2.88 10.50
N VAL A 53 -17.66 3.14 11.81
CA VAL A 53 -16.42 3.55 12.46
C VAL A 53 -15.54 2.30 12.54
N VAL A 54 -14.69 2.13 11.53
CA VAL A 54 -13.58 1.17 11.60
C VAL A 54 -12.64 1.69 12.67
N LEU A 55 -12.70 1.10 13.86
CA LEU A 55 -11.69 1.33 14.88
C LEU A 55 -10.34 0.84 14.34
N PRO A 56 -9.24 1.53 14.61
CA PRO A 56 -7.93 1.07 14.18
C PRO A 56 -7.67 -0.33 14.74
N LEU A 57 -7.26 -1.25 13.87
CA LEU A 57 -6.78 -2.56 14.26
C LEU A 57 -5.48 -2.38 15.04
N ILE A 58 -5.51 -2.63 16.35
CA ILE A 58 -4.36 -2.46 17.24
C ILE A 58 -3.96 -3.83 17.77
N TRP A 59 -2.81 -4.31 17.30
CA TRP A 59 -2.11 -5.45 17.89
C TRP A 59 -0.87 -4.92 18.59
N PRO A 60 -0.85 -4.86 19.94
CA PRO A 60 0.33 -4.44 20.70
C PRO A 60 1.59 -5.18 20.27
N ASP A 61 2.66 -4.42 20.07
CA ASP A 61 4.00 -4.90 19.69
C ASP A 61 4.06 -5.58 18.30
N CYS A 62 3.06 -5.31 17.45
CA CYS A 62 3.03 -5.64 16.03
C CYS A 62 2.92 -4.34 15.21
N SER A 63 3.92 -4.06 14.37
CA SER A 63 3.98 -2.85 13.55
C SER A 63 3.35 -3.09 12.18
N ASN A 64 3.05 -1.99 11.47
CA ASN A 64 2.57 -2.05 10.09
C ASN A 64 1.25 -2.84 9.91
N VAL A 65 0.56 -3.16 11.02
CA VAL A 65 -0.71 -3.88 11.05
C VAL A 65 -1.87 -3.01 10.57
N ARG A 66 -2.70 -3.52 9.66
CA ARG A 66 -3.99 -2.92 9.26
C ARG A 66 -4.86 -3.89 8.48
N ASP A 67 -6.18 -3.72 8.64
CA ASP A 67 -7.21 -4.27 7.76
C ASP A 67 -7.26 -3.44 6.46
N LEU A 68 -7.42 -4.12 5.32
CA LEU A 68 -7.54 -3.53 3.98
C LEU A 68 -9.00 -3.39 3.51
N GLY A 69 -9.96 -3.72 4.37
CA GLY A 69 -11.38 -3.45 4.18
C GLY A 69 -11.71 -1.97 3.94
N GLY A 70 -12.77 -1.73 3.17
CA GLY A 70 -13.23 -0.40 2.78
C GLY A 70 -12.49 0.21 1.58
N LEU A 71 -11.45 -0.44 1.05
CA LEU A 71 -10.84 -0.02 -0.21
C LEU A 71 -11.81 -0.26 -1.38
N PRO A 72 -12.12 0.75 -2.21
CA PRO A 72 -13.03 0.61 -3.34
C PRO A 72 -12.40 -0.22 -4.46
N THR A 73 -13.24 -1.02 -5.12
CA THR A 73 -12.89 -1.86 -6.27
C THR A 73 -13.70 -1.50 -7.50
N THR A 74 -13.43 -2.15 -8.63
CA THR A 74 -14.26 -2.04 -9.85
C THR A 74 -15.69 -2.58 -9.68
N VAL A 75 -15.97 -3.37 -8.64
CA VAL A 75 -17.27 -4.05 -8.42
C VAL A 75 -17.93 -3.75 -7.06
N GLY A 76 -17.31 -2.93 -6.22
CA GLY A 76 -17.78 -2.64 -4.86
C GLY A 76 -16.65 -2.11 -3.97
N GLU A 77 -16.49 -2.73 -2.79
CA GLU A 77 -15.45 -2.42 -1.80
C GLU A 77 -14.95 -3.73 -1.18
N LEU A 78 -13.68 -3.77 -0.78
CA LEU A 78 -13.14 -4.84 0.07
C LEU A 78 -13.95 -4.90 1.38
N LYS A 79 -14.34 -6.10 1.82
CA LYS A 79 -15.00 -6.24 3.13
C LYS A 79 -13.96 -6.15 4.27
N PRO A 80 -14.27 -5.43 5.36
CA PRO A 80 -13.52 -5.52 6.61
C PRO A 80 -13.38 -6.97 7.09
N GLY A 81 -12.24 -7.27 7.72
CA GLY A 81 -11.94 -8.61 8.25
C GLY A 81 -11.74 -9.69 7.18
N ARG A 82 -11.33 -9.32 5.95
CA ARG A 82 -10.97 -10.30 4.90
C ARG A 82 -9.48 -10.41 4.65
N LEU A 83 -8.77 -9.29 4.67
CA LEU A 83 -7.33 -9.26 4.41
C LEU A 83 -6.66 -8.22 5.30
N ILE A 84 -5.81 -8.71 6.21
CA ILE A 84 -4.93 -7.93 7.07
C ILE A 84 -3.50 -8.10 6.56
N ARG A 85 -2.72 -7.02 6.62
CA ARG A 85 -1.25 -7.07 6.51
C ARG A 85 -0.63 -6.73 7.86
N SER A 86 0.54 -7.29 8.15
CA SER A 86 1.33 -6.99 9.35
C SER A 86 2.83 -7.19 9.13
N ASP A 87 3.65 -6.77 10.09
CA ASP A 87 4.99 -7.32 10.31
C ASP A 87 4.95 -8.72 10.94
N ASN A 88 6.11 -9.23 11.33
CA ASN A 88 6.29 -10.51 12.01
C ASN A 88 5.65 -10.51 13.41
N LEU A 89 5.06 -11.65 13.75
CA LEU A 89 4.24 -11.80 14.96
C LEU A 89 5.04 -12.35 16.17
N ASP A 90 6.37 -12.47 16.09
CA ASP A 90 7.20 -13.03 17.17
C ASP A 90 7.36 -12.09 18.38
N GLN A 91 7.06 -10.81 18.23
CA GLN A 91 7.13 -9.82 19.32
C GLN A 91 5.78 -9.57 20.02
N LEU A 92 4.71 -10.29 19.63
CA LEU A 92 3.39 -10.13 20.24
C LEU A 92 3.41 -10.36 21.76
N THR A 93 2.98 -9.36 22.51
CA THR A 93 2.70 -9.52 23.94
C THR A 93 1.40 -10.33 24.16
N LEU A 94 1.12 -10.73 25.41
CA LEU A 94 -0.15 -11.40 25.75
C LEU A 94 -1.40 -10.59 25.30
N ALA A 95 -1.30 -9.26 25.27
CA ALA A 95 -2.34 -8.39 24.75
C ALA A 95 -2.41 -8.41 23.21
N GLY A 96 -1.26 -8.45 22.53
CA GLY A 96 -1.14 -8.72 21.09
C GLY A 96 -1.82 -10.04 20.69
N HIS A 97 -1.49 -11.12 21.39
CA HIS A 97 -2.12 -12.43 21.21
C HIS A 97 -3.64 -12.41 21.37
N ALA A 98 -4.15 -11.81 22.45
CA ALA A 98 -5.58 -11.68 22.66
C ALA A 98 -6.27 -10.86 21.55
N ALA A 99 -5.59 -9.85 21.00
CA ALA A 99 -6.12 -9.02 19.91
C ALA A 99 -6.09 -9.71 18.53
N VAL A 100 -5.12 -10.61 18.29
CA VAL A 100 -5.08 -11.47 17.09
C VAL A 100 -6.19 -12.54 17.15
N GLU A 101 -6.37 -13.22 18.28
CA GLU A 101 -7.45 -14.21 18.39
C GLU A 101 -8.84 -13.57 18.36
N ALA A 102 -9.00 -12.36 18.92
CA ALA A 102 -10.24 -11.59 18.79
C ALA A 102 -10.55 -11.12 17.36
N ALA A 103 -9.59 -11.21 16.42
CA ALA A 103 -9.80 -10.95 15.00
C ALA A 103 -10.26 -12.20 14.21
N GLU A 104 -10.42 -13.36 14.87
CA GLU A 104 -10.90 -14.62 14.29
C GLU A 104 -10.17 -15.02 12.99
N ILE A 105 -8.83 -14.89 13.00
CA ILE A 105 -7.98 -15.21 11.86
C ILE A 105 -8.16 -16.68 11.47
N THR A 106 -8.37 -16.94 10.16
CA THR A 106 -8.51 -18.29 9.59
C THR A 106 -7.30 -18.75 8.80
N ARG A 107 -6.42 -17.84 8.37
CA ARG A 107 -5.10 -18.17 7.81
C ARG A 107 -4.05 -17.10 8.11
N PHE A 108 -2.85 -17.55 8.47
CA PHE A 108 -1.62 -16.74 8.41
C PHE A 108 -0.81 -17.17 7.19
N VAL A 109 -0.42 -16.22 6.33
CA VAL A 109 0.46 -16.42 5.17
C VAL A 109 1.78 -15.71 5.47
N ASP A 110 2.77 -16.49 5.87
CA ASP A 110 4.08 -16.00 6.32
C ASP A 110 5.08 -16.05 5.15
N LEU A 111 5.41 -14.90 4.59
CA LEU A 111 6.26 -14.74 3.39
C LEU A 111 7.77 -14.78 3.68
N ARG A 112 8.14 -15.05 4.94
CA ARG A 112 9.53 -15.16 5.39
C ARG A 112 10.20 -16.42 4.84
N SER A 113 11.52 -16.38 4.69
CA SER A 113 12.33 -17.57 4.44
C SER A 113 12.27 -18.53 5.63
N ALA A 114 12.58 -19.82 5.40
CA ALA A 114 12.67 -20.80 6.49
C ALA A 114 13.64 -20.35 7.60
N TRP A 115 14.80 -19.81 7.23
CA TRP A 115 15.80 -19.28 8.17
C TRP A 115 15.27 -18.11 9.03
N GLU A 116 14.50 -17.19 8.44
CA GLU A 116 13.85 -16.12 9.21
C GLU A 116 12.79 -16.66 10.16
N CYS A 117 12.04 -17.71 9.77
CA CYS A 117 11.08 -18.37 10.63
C CYS A 117 11.74 -19.16 11.77
N GLU A 118 12.93 -19.75 11.55
CA GLU A 118 13.72 -20.41 12.60
C GLU A 118 14.32 -19.40 13.58
N THR A 119 14.78 -18.25 13.08
CA THR A 119 15.42 -17.19 13.87
C THR A 119 14.40 -16.39 14.69
N TRP A 120 13.22 -16.14 14.12
CA TRP A 120 12.12 -15.39 14.72
C TRP A 120 10.81 -16.19 14.60
N PRO A 121 10.61 -17.25 15.42
CA PRO A 121 9.47 -18.13 15.28
C PRO A 121 8.15 -17.39 15.41
N SER A 122 7.26 -17.60 14.44
CA SER A 122 5.86 -17.18 14.59
C SER A 122 5.27 -17.96 15.77
N PRO A 123 4.58 -17.31 16.72
CA PRO A 123 3.91 -18.01 17.80
C PRO A 123 2.70 -18.83 17.32
N TYR A 124 2.36 -18.74 16.02
CA TYR A 124 1.37 -19.55 15.33
C TYR A 124 1.99 -20.64 14.45
N ALA A 125 3.30 -20.90 14.50
CA ALA A 125 3.98 -21.84 13.59
C ALA A 125 3.42 -23.29 13.65
N ASP A 126 2.96 -23.73 14.83
CA ASP A 126 2.33 -25.04 15.04
C ASP A 126 0.81 -25.04 14.78
N ASP A 127 0.22 -23.91 14.40
CA ASP A 127 -1.22 -23.77 14.16
C ASP A 127 -1.58 -24.23 12.73
N ALA A 128 -2.67 -25.00 12.58
CA ALA A 128 -3.18 -25.44 11.29
C ALA A 128 -3.53 -24.28 10.33
N ARG A 129 -3.83 -23.10 10.87
CA ARG A 129 -4.05 -21.83 10.17
C ARG A 129 -2.79 -21.29 9.51
N TRP A 130 -1.60 -21.57 10.04
CA TRP A 130 -0.34 -21.00 9.52
C TRP A 130 0.14 -21.72 8.27
N ARG A 131 0.69 -20.94 7.33
CA ARG A 131 1.32 -21.39 6.09
C ARG A 131 2.52 -20.51 5.79
N ASN A 132 3.71 -21.08 5.86
CA ASN A 132 4.90 -20.45 5.30
C ASN A 132 4.88 -20.57 3.77
N VAL A 133 5.02 -19.43 3.08
CA VAL A 133 5.08 -19.34 1.62
C VAL A 133 6.24 -18.40 1.27
N PRO A 134 7.50 -18.88 1.37
CA PRO A 134 8.68 -18.04 1.26
C PRO A 134 8.76 -17.41 -0.14
N LEU A 135 8.90 -16.09 -0.20
CA LEU A 135 9.14 -15.38 -1.46
C LEU A 135 10.62 -15.31 -1.83
N TRP A 136 11.50 -15.35 -0.82
CA TRP A 136 12.95 -15.45 -0.98
C TRP A 136 13.46 -16.66 -0.20
N ASP A 137 14.48 -17.28 -0.76
CA ASP A 137 15.26 -18.37 -0.17
C ASP A 137 16.72 -17.89 0.01
N PRO A 138 17.43 -18.23 1.10
CA PRO A 138 18.83 -17.88 1.28
C PRO A 138 19.78 -18.42 0.18
N ALA A 139 19.34 -19.37 -0.65
CA ALA A 139 20.06 -19.86 -1.83
C ALA A 139 19.80 -19.05 -3.11
N ASP A 140 18.88 -18.08 -3.10
CA ASP A 140 18.69 -17.14 -4.21
C ASP A 140 19.92 -16.22 -4.37
N PRO A 141 20.17 -15.66 -5.57
CA PRO A 141 21.19 -14.63 -5.74
C PRO A 141 20.91 -13.41 -4.86
N ASP A 142 21.93 -12.92 -4.16
CA ASP A 142 21.81 -11.69 -3.37
C ASP A 142 21.63 -10.50 -4.32
N VAL A 143 20.52 -9.79 -4.13
CA VAL A 143 20.13 -8.58 -4.88
C VAL A 143 20.12 -7.32 -4.00
N SER A 144 20.63 -7.40 -2.76
CA SER A 144 20.62 -6.28 -1.80
C SER A 144 21.36 -5.03 -2.30
N ASP A 145 22.38 -5.20 -3.14
CA ASP A 145 23.12 -4.12 -3.81
C ASP A 145 22.33 -3.40 -4.91
N LEU A 146 21.20 -3.97 -5.37
CA LEU A 146 20.33 -3.34 -6.36
C LEU A 146 19.40 -2.29 -5.73
N GLY A 147 18.93 -1.34 -6.55
CA GLY A 147 17.84 -0.44 -6.15
C GLY A 147 16.55 -1.20 -5.83
N LEU A 148 15.72 -0.64 -4.94
CA LEU A 148 14.52 -1.32 -4.43
C LEU A 148 13.52 -1.73 -5.54
N PHE A 149 13.40 -0.93 -6.60
CA PHE A 149 12.55 -1.28 -7.73
C PHE A 149 13.12 -2.48 -8.50
N GLU A 150 14.43 -2.48 -8.71
CA GLU A 150 15.15 -3.53 -9.43
C GLU A 150 15.10 -4.86 -8.66
N GLN A 151 15.16 -4.84 -7.33
CA GLN A 151 14.86 -6.01 -6.47
C GLN A 151 13.43 -6.53 -6.65
N TYR A 152 12.43 -5.65 -6.77
CA TYR A 152 11.04 -6.06 -6.99
C TYR A 152 10.81 -6.59 -8.41
N VAL A 153 11.53 -6.08 -9.41
CA VAL A 153 11.53 -6.62 -10.78
C VAL A 153 12.05 -8.05 -10.77
N VAL A 154 13.17 -8.34 -10.10
CA VAL A 154 13.68 -9.73 -9.94
C VAL A 154 12.62 -10.62 -9.26
N LEU A 155 12.01 -10.16 -8.16
CA LEU A 155 10.97 -10.92 -7.46
C LEU A 155 9.75 -11.23 -8.33
N VAL A 156 9.34 -10.31 -9.21
CA VAL A 156 8.20 -10.50 -10.12
C VAL A 156 8.59 -11.36 -11.33
N ASP A 157 9.74 -11.07 -11.96
CA ASP A 157 10.11 -11.67 -13.24
C ASP A 157 10.59 -13.12 -13.09
N ASP A 158 11.44 -13.37 -12.09
CA ASP A 158 12.14 -14.64 -11.94
C ASP A 158 11.43 -15.59 -10.94
N TYR A 159 10.67 -15.03 -10.00
CA TYR A 159 10.04 -15.77 -8.89
C TYR A 159 8.51 -15.73 -8.90
N GLY A 160 7.89 -15.47 -10.06
CA GLY A 160 6.43 -15.34 -10.19
C GLY A 160 5.63 -16.53 -9.63
N ALA A 161 6.14 -17.76 -9.72
CA ALA A 161 5.49 -18.93 -9.12
C ALA A 161 5.35 -18.84 -7.58
N ARG A 162 6.30 -18.20 -6.88
CA ARG A 162 6.22 -17.95 -5.44
C ARG A 162 5.18 -16.88 -5.11
N ILE A 163 5.09 -15.82 -5.92
CA ILE A 163 4.04 -14.78 -5.81
C ILE A 163 2.66 -15.39 -6.06
N ALA A 164 2.51 -16.21 -7.10
CA ALA A 164 1.28 -16.95 -7.37
C ALA A 164 0.92 -17.85 -6.18
N SER A 165 1.88 -18.61 -5.64
CA SER A 165 1.67 -19.47 -4.47
C SER A 165 1.20 -18.68 -3.23
N ALA A 166 1.75 -17.49 -2.98
CA ALA A 166 1.33 -16.63 -1.88
C ALA A 166 -0.11 -16.13 -2.08
N MET A 167 -0.47 -15.71 -3.29
CA MET A 167 -1.84 -15.27 -3.61
C MET A 167 -2.84 -16.44 -3.61
N ILE A 168 -2.43 -17.63 -4.01
CA ILE A 168 -3.22 -18.88 -3.91
C ILE A 168 -3.42 -19.27 -2.44
N ALA A 169 -2.43 -19.11 -1.57
CA ALA A 169 -2.59 -19.35 -0.14
C ALA A 169 -3.66 -18.44 0.49
N ILE A 170 -3.74 -17.17 0.06
CA ILE A 170 -4.87 -16.28 0.41
C ILE A 170 -6.17 -16.82 -0.23
N ALA A 171 -6.12 -17.25 -1.49
CA ALA A 171 -7.25 -17.77 -2.27
C ALA A 171 -7.88 -19.06 -1.69
N ASP A 172 -7.10 -19.87 -0.97
CA ASP A 172 -7.48 -21.17 -0.37
C ASP A 172 -7.63 -21.09 1.17
N ALA A 173 -7.72 -19.90 1.77
CA ALA A 173 -8.04 -19.78 3.19
C ALA A 173 -9.48 -20.23 3.51
N PRO A 174 -9.76 -20.89 4.66
CA PRO A 174 -11.14 -21.07 5.13
C PRO A 174 -11.87 -19.72 5.23
N PRO A 175 -13.20 -19.66 5.02
CA PRO A 175 -13.96 -18.41 5.05
C PRO A 175 -13.72 -17.65 6.37
N GLY A 176 -13.20 -16.42 6.29
CA GLY A 176 -12.76 -15.65 7.45
C GLY A 176 -11.73 -14.59 7.06
N CYS A 177 -10.83 -14.27 7.99
CA CYS A 177 -9.78 -13.27 7.81
C CYS A 177 -8.41 -13.93 7.52
N VAL A 178 -7.69 -13.39 6.52
CA VAL A 178 -6.31 -13.79 6.21
C VAL A 178 -5.34 -12.70 6.65
N VAL A 179 -4.25 -13.09 7.31
CA VAL A 179 -3.10 -12.23 7.61
C VAL A 179 -1.98 -12.55 6.64
N VAL A 180 -1.39 -11.53 6.02
CA VAL A 180 -0.18 -11.66 5.19
C VAL A 180 0.96 -10.88 5.84
N ASN A 181 2.02 -11.57 6.23
CA ASN A 181 3.17 -10.98 6.91
C ASN A 181 4.50 -11.34 6.22
N CYS A 182 5.54 -10.56 6.52
CA CYS A 182 6.92 -10.97 6.27
C CYS A 182 7.74 -10.68 7.54
N HIS A 183 8.99 -10.21 7.44
CA HIS A 183 9.71 -9.62 8.58
C HIS A 183 9.11 -8.24 8.91
N ALA A 184 9.59 -7.13 8.33
CA ALA A 184 9.06 -5.78 8.62
C ALA A 184 7.64 -5.48 8.05
N GLY A 185 6.94 -6.47 7.48
CA GLY A 185 5.63 -6.30 6.84
C GLY A 185 5.58 -5.34 5.66
N LYS A 186 6.74 -4.87 5.17
CA LYS A 186 6.88 -3.78 4.21
C LYS A 186 6.99 -4.31 2.78
N ASP A 187 8.12 -4.91 2.42
CA ASP A 187 8.50 -5.12 1.02
C ASP A 187 7.81 -6.33 0.39
N ARG A 188 8.15 -7.56 0.81
CA ARG A 188 7.49 -8.82 0.38
C ARG A 188 5.97 -8.77 0.53
N THR A 189 5.49 -8.36 1.70
CA THR A 189 4.06 -8.14 1.96
C THR A 189 3.50 -7.06 1.05
N GLY A 190 4.19 -5.94 0.86
CA GLY A 190 3.75 -4.85 -0.02
C GLY A 190 3.57 -5.27 -1.47
N VAL A 191 4.47 -6.10 -2.00
CA VAL A 191 4.36 -6.67 -3.36
C VAL A 191 3.12 -7.57 -3.48
N VAL A 192 2.95 -8.54 -2.56
CA VAL A 192 1.79 -9.46 -2.59
C VAL A 192 0.48 -8.72 -2.38
N ILE A 193 0.42 -7.79 -1.44
CA ILE A 193 -0.75 -6.96 -1.19
C ILE A 193 -1.06 -6.08 -2.40
N ALA A 194 -0.08 -5.40 -3.00
CA ALA A 194 -0.31 -4.55 -4.16
C ALA A 194 -0.89 -5.34 -5.35
N LEU A 195 -0.36 -6.51 -5.64
CA LEU A 195 -0.90 -7.39 -6.69
C LEU A 195 -2.29 -7.95 -6.32
N THR A 196 -2.53 -8.26 -5.05
CA THR A 196 -3.86 -8.70 -4.57
C THR A 196 -4.91 -7.60 -4.71
N LEU A 197 -4.56 -6.35 -4.39
CA LEU A 197 -5.43 -5.19 -4.53
C LEU A 197 -5.65 -4.80 -6.00
N ASP A 198 -4.61 -4.86 -6.85
CA ASP A 198 -4.71 -4.58 -8.29
C ASP A 198 -5.58 -5.63 -9.00
N LEU A 199 -5.44 -6.92 -8.66
CA LEU A 199 -6.33 -8.00 -9.14
C LEU A 199 -7.79 -7.80 -8.67
N ALA A 200 -7.99 -7.29 -7.45
CA ALA A 200 -9.30 -6.91 -6.95
C ALA A 200 -9.86 -5.64 -7.61
N GLY A 201 -9.09 -4.94 -8.44
CA GLY A 201 -9.52 -3.72 -9.12
C GLY A 201 -9.50 -2.47 -8.25
N VAL A 202 -8.67 -2.44 -7.20
CA VAL A 202 -8.46 -1.23 -6.38
C VAL A 202 -7.65 -0.20 -7.18
N PRO A 203 -8.03 1.09 -7.20
CA PRO A 203 -7.28 2.13 -7.89
C PRO A 203 -5.82 2.20 -7.43
N GLN A 204 -4.86 2.19 -8.36
CA GLN A 204 -3.42 2.15 -8.06
C GLN A 204 -2.93 3.28 -7.14
N ALA A 205 -3.58 4.45 -7.17
CA ALA A 205 -3.29 5.54 -6.23
C ALA A 205 -3.54 5.12 -4.76
N LEU A 206 -4.62 4.37 -4.49
CA LEU A 206 -4.93 3.87 -3.15
C LEU A 206 -4.02 2.70 -2.76
N ILE A 207 -3.59 1.87 -3.72
CA ILE A 207 -2.57 0.84 -3.49
C ILE A 207 -1.23 1.48 -3.10
N ALA A 208 -0.86 2.58 -3.75
CA ALA A 208 0.33 3.34 -3.41
C ALA A 208 0.24 3.94 -2.00
N THR A 209 -0.90 4.55 -1.66
CA THR A 209 -1.17 5.08 -0.31
C THR A 209 -1.21 4.00 0.78
N ASP A 210 -1.71 2.79 0.50
CA ASP A 210 -1.56 1.65 1.43
C ASP A 210 -0.08 1.31 1.64
N TYR A 211 0.69 1.22 0.56
CA TYR A 211 2.10 0.83 0.64
C TYR A 211 2.93 1.84 1.45
N ALA A 212 2.66 3.15 1.28
CA ALA A 212 3.16 4.33 2.00
C ALA A 212 4.68 4.55 2.06
N SER A 213 5.49 3.49 2.14
CA SER A 213 6.94 3.53 2.36
C SER A 213 7.73 4.04 1.15
N SER A 214 7.22 3.81 -0.06
CA SER A 214 7.72 4.37 -1.32
C SER A 214 6.66 4.21 -2.41
N GLU A 215 5.68 5.13 -2.43
CA GLU A 215 4.56 5.12 -3.38
C GLU A 215 5.01 4.99 -4.85
N SER A 216 6.10 5.67 -5.22
CA SER A 216 6.64 5.63 -6.58
C SER A 216 7.24 4.27 -6.96
N THR A 217 7.80 3.52 -6.00
CA THR A 217 8.35 2.17 -6.26
C THR A 217 7.23 1.19 -6.60
N ILE A 218 6.14 1.19 -5.83
CA ILE A 218 5.04 0.23 -6.05
C ILE A 218 4.23 0.56 -7.32
N LEU A 219 4.06 1.85 -7.64
CA LEU A 219 3.46 2.26 -8.92
C LEU A 219 4.32 1.87 -10.12
N ARG A 220 5.66 1.99 -10.02
CA ARG A 220 6.58 1.48 -11.05
C ARG A 220 6.45 -0.03 -11.21
N LEU A 221 6.30 -0.79 -10.12
CA LEU A 221 6.13 -2.25 -10.17
C LEU A 221 4.84 -2.65 -10.87
N LEU A 222 3.70 -2.06 -10.50
CA LEU A 222 2.41 -2.31 -11.17
C LEU A 222 2.47 -1.91 -12.65
N SER A 223 3.15 -0.82 -12.99
CA SER A 223 3.40 -0.41 -14.38
C SER A 223 4.23 -1.43 -15.15
N HIS A 224 5.28 -2.00 -14.54
CA HIS A 224 6.11 -3.06 -15.12
C HIS A 224 5.30 -4.33 -15.38
N VAL A 225 4.51 -4.78 -14.40
CA VAL A 225 3.59 -5.93 -14.54
C VAL A 225 2.60 -5.70 -15.70
N GLN A 226 1.97 -4.53 -15.74
CA GLN A 226 1.02 -4.15 -16.80
C GLN A 226 1.67 -4.14 -18.19
N GLN A 227 2.88 -3.59 -18.33
CA GLN A 227 3.57 -3.46 -19.62
C GLN A 227 4.16 -4.78 -20.11
N ARG A 228 4.66 -5.63 -19.21
CA ARG A 228 5.40 -6.85 -19.56
C ARG A 228 4.52 -8.10 -19.63
N TYR A 229 3.48 -8.17 -18.83
CA TYR A 229 2.61 -9.35 -18.71
C TYR A 229 1.17 -9.10 -19.19
N GLY A 230 0.76 -7.83 -19.37
CA GLY A 230 -0.59 -7.46 -19.79
C GLY A 230 -1.54 -7.11 -18.65
N GLY A 231 -1.11 -7.30 -17.40
CA GLY A 231 -1.90 -7.05 -16.20
C GLY A 231 -1.57 -8.07 -15.11
N THR A 232 -2.04 -7.83 -13.88
CA THR A 232 -1.79 -8.74 -12.75
C THR A 232 -2.45 -10.10 -12.93
N ARG A 233 -3.62 -10.18 -13.57
CA ARG A 233 -4.30 -11.46 -13.84
C ARG A 233 -3.48 -12.33 -14.80
N GLU A 234 -3.04 -11.75 -15.91
CA GLU A 234 -2.26 -12.41 -16.96
C GLU A 234 -0.88 -12.86 -16.43
N TYR A 235 -0.25 -12.00 -15.61
CA TYR A 235 0.95 -12.33 -14.86
C TYR A 235 0.78 -13.57 -13.97
N LEU A 236 -0.29 -13.63 -13.17
CA LEU A 236 -0.53 -14.75 -12.25
C LEU A 236 -0.89 -16.04 -12.98
N LEU A 237 -1.69 -15.97 -14.05
CA LEU A 237 -1.98 -17.12 -14.91
C LEU A 237 -0.70 -17.69 -15.54
N LYS A 238 0.19 -16.82 -16.04
CA LYS A 238 1.50 -17.23 -16.57
C LYS A 238 2.42 -17.79 -15.48
N SER A 239 2.23 -17.35 -14.24
CA SER A 239 2.98 -17.79 -13.05
C SER A 239 2.42 -19.07 -12.41
N GLY A 240 1.39 -19.70 -12.99
CA GLY A 240 0.87 -21.00 -12.58
C GLY A 240 -0.44 -20.98 -11.80
N ALA A 241 -1.05 -19.81 -11.57
CA ALA A 241 -2.39 -19.73 -11.01
C ALA A 241 -3.48 -20.10 -12.04
N THR A 242 -4.61 -20.60 -11.56
CA THR A 242 -5.80 -20.92 -12.36
C THR A 242 -6.80 -19.75 -12.37
N THR A 243 -7.74 -19.74 -13.33
CA THR A 243 -8.80 -18.72 -13.36
C THR A 243 -9.70 -18.83 -12.13
N GLU A 244 -9.92 -20.06 -11.67
CA GLU A 244 -10.71 -20.46 -10.52
C GLU A 244 -10.12 -19.88 -9.22
N GLU A 245 -8.82 -20.04 -8.98
CA GLU A 245 -8.12 -19.47 -7.81
C GLU A 245 -8.16 -17.94 -7.81
N LEU A 246 -7.92 -17.29 -8.96
CA LEU A 246 -7.98 -15.84 -9.07
C LEU A 246 -9.40 -15.30 -8.82
N ASN A 247 -10.44 -16.03 -9.23
CA ASN A 247 -11.83 -15.69 -8.96
C ASN A 247 -12.24 -15.99 -7.50
N ALA A 248 -11.69 -17.03 -6.88
CA ALA A 248 -11.88 -17.31 -5.46
C ALA A 248 -11.22 -16.23 -4.58
N LEU A 249 -10.05 -15.72 -5.00
CA LEU A 249 -9.37 -14.62 -4.32
C LEU A 249 -10.21 -13.33 -4.33
N THR A 250 -10.65 -12.86 -5.50
CA THR A 250 -11.48 -11.65 -5.58
C THR A 250 -12.84 -11.83 -4.89
N SER A 251 -13.44 -13.02 -4.96
CA SER A 251 -14.70 -13.32 -4.26
C SER A 251 -14.56 -13.26 -2.75
N ARG A 252 -13.48 -13.78 -2.16
CA ARG A 252 -13.21 -13.67 -0.70
C ARG A 252 -13.11 -12.22 -0.23
N LEU A 253 -12.47 -11.38 -1.04
CA LEU A 253 -12.25 -9.96 -0.72
C LEU A 253 -13.56 -9.16 -0.82
N ALA A 254 -14.43 -9.49 -1.78
CA ALA A 254 -15.78 -8.93 -1.91
C ALA A 254 -16.78 -9.48 -0.88
N GLY A 255 -16.52 -10.69 -0.36
CA GLY A 255 -17.03 -11.27 0.89
C GLY A 255 -18.42 -11.90 0.91
#